data_AF-A0A2D4JWR8-F1
#
_entry.id   AF-A0A2D4JWR8-F1
#
_cell.length_a   1.000
_cell.length_b   1.000
_cell.length_c   1.000
_cell.angle_alpha   90.00
_cell.angle_beta   90.00
_cell.angle_gamma   90.00
#
_symmetry.space_group_name_H-M   'P 1'
#
loop_
_entity.id
_entity.type
_entity.pdbx_description
1 polymer ?
#
loop_
_entity_poly.entity_id
_entity_poly.type
_entity_poly.pdbx_seq_one_letter_code
_entity_poly.pdbx_strand_id
1 'polypeptide(L)'
;VLESVTVHNPENQSYLIAYKDSQLIVSSAKALQHCEELIQRYNRAEDTICLADSRPLPYQNVTNHVGKAVEDCMRAIIGVLLNLTNDNEWGSTKTGEQEGLIGTALNCVLQVPKFLPQEQRFDIRVLGLGLLINLVEYSARNRHCLVNMETSCSFDSFCLGEAEESISTSGQMAAVQALVQLFLERERAAQLAESQTDELIKEAPTAQHDQSGEWQETSGEIQWVSTEKPENAEEKEKKEEEEEELDLNKALQHAGKHMEDCIVASYTALLLGCLCQESPINVTTVRTYLPNGDFSIMTEMLKKFLSFMNLTCAVGTTGQKSISRVIEYLEHC
;
A
#
# COMPACT_ATOMS: atom_id res chain seq x y z
N VAL A 1 3.79 22.98 -2.64
CA VAL A 1 3.31 24.13 -3.47
C VAL A 1 3.00 23.72 -4.90
N LEU A 2 3.98 23.22 -5.68
CA LEU A 2 3.75 22.83 -7.09
C LEU A 2 2.68 21.74 -7.25
N GLU A 3 2.66 20.77 -6.34
CA GLU A 3 1.58 19.78 -6.24
C GLU A 3 0.23 20.48 -6.04
N SER A 4 0.08 21.31 -5.01
CA SER A 4 -1.18 22.01 -4.71
C SER A 4 -1.71 22.85 -5.87
N VAL A 5 -0.86 23.57 -6.61
CA VAL A 5 -1.31 24.40 -7.74
C VAL A 5 -1.66 23.59 -9.00
N THR A 6 -1.31 22.30 -9.05
CA THR A 6 -1.63 21.41 -10.18
C THR A 6 -2.84 20.51 -9.94
N VAL A 7 -3.37 20.49 -8.71
CA VAL A 7 -4.62 19.78 -8.38
C VAL A 7 -5.78 20.38 -9.18
N HIS A 8 -6.44 19.56 -9.99
CA HIS A 8 -7.56 19.94 -10.86
C HIS A 8 -7.30 21.19 -11.72
N ASN A 9 -6.04 21.43 -12.11
CA ASN A 9 -5.65 22.60 -12.88
C ASN A 9 -4.81 22.21 -14.12
N PRO A 10 -5.45 21.87 -15.25
CA PRO A 10 -4.77 21.45 -16.46
C PRO A 10 -3.84 22.51 -17.07
N GLU A 11 -4.14 23.80 -16.86
CA GLU A 11 -3.30 24.90 -17.33
C GLU A 11 -1.96 24.93 -16.60
N ASN A 12 -1.98 24.83 -15.27
CA ASN A 12 -0.77 24.78 -14.45
C ASN A 12 0.03 23.50 -14.71
N GLN A 13 -0.64 22.36 -14.90
CA GLN A 13 0.01 21.12 -15.30
C GLN A 13 0.75 21.33 -16.64
N SER A 14 0.05 21.79 -17.67
CA SER A 14 0.63 22.02 -19.01
C SER A 14 1.79 23.02 -18.97
N TYR A 15 1.64 24.11 -18.21
CA TYR A 15 2.70 25.10 -18.02
C TYR A 15 3.95 24.48 -17.41
N LEU A 16 3.83 23.72 -16.33
CA LEU A 16 4.97 23.15 -15.62
C LEU A 16 5.67 22.03 -16.42
N ILE A 17 4.93 21.27 -17.23
CA ILE A 17 5.52 20.28 -18.13
C ILE A 17 6.30 21.01 -19.26
N ALA A 18 5.81 22.15 -19.75
CA ALA A 18 6.46 22.91 -20.83
C ALA A 18 7.62 23.80 -20.35
N TYR A 19 7.58 24.25 -19.11
CA TYR A 19 8.51 25.24 -18.58
C TYR A 19 9.97 24.76 -18.64
N LYS A 20 10.81 25.56 -19.31
CA LYS A 20 12.25 25.32 -19.49
C LYS A 20 12.56 23.89 -19.92
N ASP A 21 11.94 23.45 -21.02
CA ASP A 21 12.18 22.11 -21.58
C ASP A 21 11.92 20.99 -20.55
N SER A 22 10.80 21.09 -19.83
CA SER A 22 10.39 20.14 -18.78
C SER A 22 11.35 20.08 -17.59
N GLN A 23 12.01 21.19 -17.25
CA GLN A 23 13.00 21.25 -16.16
C GLN A 23 12.48 20.68 -14.83
N LEU A 24 11.19 20.87 -14.51
CA LEU A 24 10.60 20.30 -13.30
C LEU A 24 10.65 18.78 -13.32
N ILE A 25 10.20 18.15 -14.41
CA ILE A 25 10.21 16.68 -14.56
C ILE A 25 11.65 16.15 -14.53
N VAL A 26 12.57 16.80 -15.25
CA VAL A 26 14.00 16.45 -15.29
C VAL A 26 14.61 16.49 -13.88
N SER A 27 14.34 17.55 -13.12
CA SER A 27 14.85 17.71 -11.76
C SER A 27 14.19 16.72 -10.79
N SER A 28 12.89 16.49 -10.91
CA SER A 28 12.13 15.55 -10.10
C SER A 28 12.64 14.11 -10.27
N ALA A 29 12.94 13.68 -11.49
CA ALA A 29 13.48 12.35 -11.76
C ALA A 29 14.83 12.12 -11.07
N LYS A 30 15.76 13.06 -11.24
CA LYS A 30 17.08 13.01 -10.58
C LYS A 30 16.97 13.07 -9.07
N ALA A 31 16.08 13.92 -8.55
CA ALA A 31 15.86 14.03 -7.12
C ALA A 31 15.29 12.73 -6.53
N LEU A 32 14.35 12.07 -7.22
CA LEU A 32 13.77 10.80 -6.76
C LEU A 32 14.82 9.69 -6.75
N GLN A 33 15.69 9.62 -7.76
CA GLN A 33 16.84 8.70 -7.79
C GLN A 33 17.79 8.91 -6.62
N HIS A 34 18.17 10.16 -6.34
CA HIS A 34 19.00 10.45 -5.18
C HIS A 34 18.30 10.10 -3.87
N CYS A 35 16.99 10.29 -3.77
CA CYS A 35 16.24 9.88 -2.58
C CYS A 35 16.24 8.36 -2.41
N GLU A 36 16.09 7.59 -3.50
CA GLU A 36 16.21 6.12 -3.50
C GLU A 36 17.57 5.65 -2.98
N GLU A 37 18.66 6.33 -3.31
CA GLU A 37 20.00 6.03 -2.78
C GLU A 37 20.13 6.42 -1.30
N LEU A 38 19.64 7.62 -0.94
CA LEU A 38 19.76 8.17 0.41
C LEU A 38 18.93 7.40 1.43
N ILE A 39 17.74 6.91 1.06
CA ILE A 39 16.87 6.20 2.00
C ILE A 39 17.49 4.88 2.46
N GLN A 40 18.30 4.23 1.62
CA GLN A 40 19.07 3.04 1.98
C GLN A 40 20.13 3.36 3.04
N ARG A 41 20.79 4.51 2.88
CA ARG A 41 21.82 5.00 3.81
C ARG A 41 21.24 5.43 5.15
N TYR A 42 20.04 5.99 5.15
CA TYR A 42 19.32 6.45 6.33
C TYR A 42 18.14 5.53 6.66
N ASN A 43 18.42 4.22 6.75
CA ASN A 43 17.43 3.19 7.07
C ASN A 43 16.79 3.43 8.45
N ARG A 44 15.45 3.35 8.49
CA ARG A 44 14.61 3.55 9.67
C ARG A 44 13.70 2.35 9.96
N ALA A 45 13.87 1.22 9.26
CA ALA A 45 13.09 0.02 9.49
C ALA A 45 13.43 -0.61 10.86
N GLU A 46 12.38 -0.89 11.65
CA GLU A 46 12.49 -1.45 13.00
C GLU A 46 13.02 -2.89 12.96
N ASP A 47 12.62 -3.67 11.94
CA ASP A 47 12.97 -5.08 11.73
C ASP A 47 14.47 -5.32 11.49
N THR A 48 15.24 -4.27 11.17
CA THR A 48 16.67 -4.38 10.85
C THR A 48 17.58 -4.06 12.04
N ILE A 49 17.03 -3.52 13.14
CA ILE A 49 17.81 -3.01 14.27
C ILE A 49 17.63 -3.90 15.51
N CYS A 50 18.12 -5.15 15.43
CA CYS A 50 18.36 -5.94 16.63
C CYS A 50 19.69 -5.51 17.29
N LEU A 51 19.72 -4.33 17.90
CA LEU A 51 20.75 -3.98 18.89
C LEU A 51 20.06 -3.51 20.16
N ALA A 52 19.98 -4.43 21.11
CA ALA A 52 19.55 -4.17 22.48
C ALA A 52 20.55 -3.21 23.14
N ASP A 53 20.25 -1.91 23.15
CA ASP A 53 20.64 -1.07 24.28
C ASP A 53 19.75 0.17 24.42
N SER A 54 19.21 0.34 25.61
CA SER A 54 18.14 1.27 25.94
C SER A 54 18.68 2.70 26.10
N ARG A 55 18.98 3.38 24.99
CA ARG A 55 19.08 4.84 24.84
C ARG A 55 19.31 5.20 23.36
N PRO A 56 18.52 6.10 22.75
CA PRO A 56 18.77 6.49 21.36
C PRO A 56 20.14 7.17 21.24
N LEU A 57 21.06 6.57 20.47
CA LEU A 57 22.37 7.15 20.20
C LEU A 57 22.20 8.45 19.40
N PRO A 58 23.08 9.46 19.55
CA PRO A 58 22.99 10.71 18.77
C PRO A 58 23.02 10.48 17.25
N TYR A 59 23.62 9.37 16.80
CA TYR A 59 23.60 8.91 15.41
C TYR A 59 22.20 8.43 14.94
N GLN A 60 21.39 7.84 15.82
CA GLN A 60 20.00 7.45 15.51
C GLN A 60 19.10 8.69 15.32
N ASN A 61 19.33 9.78 16.06
CA ASN A 61 18.55 11.01 15.89
C ASN A 61 18.79 11.66 14.51
N VAL A 62 20.05 11.70 14.05
CA VAL A 62 20.39 12.19 12.70
C VAL A 62 19.80 11.29 11.63
N THR A 63 19.93 9.96 11.80
CA THR A 63 19.39 8.98 10.85
C THR A 63 17.88 9.09 10.72
N ASN A 64 17.16 9.20 11.84
CA ASN A 64 15.72 9.39 11.85
C ASN A 64 15.29 10.72 11.19
N HIS A 65 15.94 11.82 11.54
CA HIS A 65 15.61 13.14 10.98
C HIS A 65 15.87 13.19 9.47
N VAL A 66 17.04 12.73 9.02
CA VAL A 66 17.40 12.75 7.59
C VAL A 66 16.57 11.75 6.81
N GLY A 67 16.39 10.53 7.31
CA GLY A 67 15.57 9.51 6.66
C GLY A 67 14.12 9.96 6.50
N LYS A 68 13.54 10.63 7.51
CA LYS A 68 12.21 11.24 7.39
C LYS A 68 12.18 12.36 6.34
N ALA A 69 13.17 13.25 6.32
CA ALA A 69 13.23 14.31 5.32
C ALA A 69 13.34 13.76 3.88
N VAL A 70 14.08 12.67 3.68
CA VAL A 70 14.17 11.98 2.40
C VAL A 70 12.83 11.37 2.01
N GLU A 71 12.18 10.65 2.92
CA GLU A 71 10.83 10.08 2.71
C GLU A 71 9.81 11.16 2.33
N ASP A 72 9.74 12.26 3.09
CA ASP A 72 8.85 13.40 2.84
C ASP A 72 9.13 14.02 1.45
N CYS A 73 10.40 14.08 1.04
CA CYS A 73 10.81 14.57 -0.28
C CYS A 73 10.34 13.63 -1.40
N MET A 74 10.50 12.30 -1.23
CA MET A 74 10.00 11.30 -2.19
C MET A 74 8.50 11.43 -2.39
N ARG A 75 7.73 11.52 -1.30
CA ARG A 75 6.26 11.67 -1.36
C ARG A 75 5.87 12.94 -2.10
N ALA A 76 6.53 14.06 -1.82
CA ALA A 76 6.28 15.33 -2.52
C ALA A 76 6.64 15.26 -4.02
N ILE A 77 7.75 14.64 -4.39
CA ILE A 77 8.17 14.47 -5.79
C ILE A 77 7.15 13.60 -6.54
N ILE A 78 6.78 12.46 -5.98
CA ILE A 78 5.82 11.55 -6.61
C ILE A 78 4.45 12.22 -6.71
N GLY A 79 4.00 12.97 -5.69
CA GLY A 79 2.75 13.74 -5.74
C GLY A 79 2.71 14.76 -6.87
N VAL A 80 3.80 15.49 -7.10
CA VAL A 80 3.92 16.38 -8.27
C VAL A 80 3.84 15.57 -9.57
N LEU A 81 4.60 14.48 -9.69
CA LEU A 81 4.62 13.68 -10.91
C LEU A 81 3.26 13.02 -11.19
N LEU A 82 2.52 12.59 -10.17
CA LEU A 82 1.15 12.09 -10.30
C LEU A 82 0.25 13.14 -10.95
N ASN A 83 0.25 14.38 -10.46
CA ASN A 83 -0.55 15.46 -11.03
C ASN A 83 -0.16 15.79 -12.47
N LEU A 84 1.13 15.72 -12.82
CA LEU A 84 1.61 16.03 -14.18
C LEU A 84 1.37 14.90 -15.17
N THR A 85 1.13 13.67 -14.70
CA THR A 85 0.96 12.49 -15.54
C THR A 85 -0.50 12.00 -15.61
N ASN A 86 -1.33 12.39 -14.64
CA ASN A 86 -2.75 12.04 -14.60
C ASN A 86 -3.52 12.69 -15.77
N ASP A 87 -4.16 11.88 -16.62
CA ASP A 87 -4.89 12.32 -17.82
C ASP A 87 -4.08 13.25 -18.75
N ASN A 88 -2.74 13.20 -18.67
CA ASN A 88 -1.84 14.03 -19.46
C ASN A 88 -0.79 13.17 -20.15
N GLU A 89 -1.10 12.75 -21.38
CA GLU A 89 -0.23 11.85 -22.17
C GLU A 89 1.16 12.46 -22.44
N TRP A 90 1.23 13.78 -22.63
CA TRP A 90 2.50 14.46 -22.85
C TRP A 90 3.37 14.47 -21.58
N GLY A 91 2.77 14.76 -20.43
CA GLY A 91 3.43 14.66 -19.13
C GLY A 91 3.88 13.24 -18.80
N SER A 92 3.02 12.24 -19.06
CA SER A 92 3.34 10.81 -18.92
C SER A 92 4.52 10.38 -19.80
N THR A 93 4.52 10.81 -21.07
CA THR A 93 5.63 10.54 -22.00
C THR A 93 6.92 11.21 -21.54
N LYS A 94 6.89 12.51 -21.23
CA LYS A 94 8.09 13.26 -20.81
C LYS A 94 8.68 12.75 -19.51
N THR A 95 7.83 12.32 -18.60
CA THR A 95 8.22 11.73 -17.32
C THR A 95 8.87 10.37 -17.54
N GLY A 96 8.24 9.48 -18.32
CA GLY A 96 8.82 8.16 -18.64
C GLY A 96 10.09 8.19 -19.50
N GLU A 97 10.33 9.28 -20.25
CA GLU A 97 11.58 9.51 -20.98
C GLU A 97 12.79 9.81 -20.08
N GLN A 98 12.57 10.19 -18.82
CA GLN A 98 13.69 10.48 -17.92
C GLN A 98 14.46 9.21 -17.59
N GLU A 99 15.77 9.27 -17.77
CA GLU A 99 16.68 8.15 -17.53
C GLU A 99 16.46 7.57 -16.13
N GLY A 100 16.21 6.25 -16.06
CA GLY A 100 16.04 5.50 -14.82
C GLY A 100 14.77 5.80 -14.01
N LEU A 101 13.91 6.76 -14.40
CA LEU A 101 12.75 7.13 -13.57
C LEU A 101 11.76 5.97 -13.38
N ILE A 102 11.40 5.26 -14.46
CA ILE A 102 10.46 4.13 -14.37
C ILE A 102 11.02 3.03 -13.43
N GLY A 103 12.33 2.80 -13.47
CA GLY A 103 13.01 1.85 -12.59
C GLY A 103 13.00 2.32 -11.13
N THR A 104 13.28 3.59 -10.89
CA THR A 104 13.19 4.20 -9.55
C THR A 104 11.75 4.18 -9.01
N ALA A 105 10.74 4.42 -9.85
CA ALA A 105 9.33 4.32 -9.45
C ALA A 105 8.96 2.87 -9.08
N LEU A 106 9.44 1.88 -9.85
CA LEU A 106 9.32 0.46 -9.51
C LEU A 106 10.02 0.13 -8.17
N ASN A 107 11.23 0.66 -7.95
CA ASN A 107 11.94 0.48 -6.70
C ASN A 107 11.28 1.21 -5.52
N CYS A 108 10.54 2.30 -5.74
CA CYS A 108 9.71 2.93 -4.69
C CYS A 108 8.62 1.98 -4.18
N VAL A 109 8.13 1.08 -5.04
CA VAL A 109 7.14 0.05 -4.66
C VAL A 109 7.82 -1.17 -4.05
N LEU A 110 8.91 -1.63 -4.66
CA LEU A 110 9.49 -2.95 -4.40
C LEU A 110 10.65 -2.92 -3.40
N GLN A 111 11.46 -1.88 -3.38
CA GLN A 111 12.73 -1.85 -2.65
C GLN A 111 12.72 -0.84 -1.50
N VAL A 112 12.22 0.37 -1.73
CA VAL A 112 12.20 1.46 -0.74
C VAL A 112 11.48 1.10 0.57
N PRO A 113 10.33 0.39 0.58
CA PRO A 113 9.61 0.09 1.81
C PRO A 113 10.44 -0.63 2.88
N LYS A 114 11.42 -1.45 2.49
CA LYS A 114 12.28 -2.19 3.43
C LYS A 114 13.15 -1.30 4.30
N PHE A 115 13.32 -0.03 3.92
CA PHE A 115 14.12 0.96 4.65
C PHE A 115 13.25 1.92 5.47
N LEU A 116 11.92 1.77 5.41
CA LEU A 116 10.96 2.61 6.09
C LEU A 116 10.32 1.88 7.28
N PRO A 117 9.86 2.63 8.31
CA PRO A 117 8.98 2.10 9.35
C PRO A 117 7.70 1.51 8.74
N GLN A 118 7.14 0.47 9.36
CA GLN A 118 5.99 -0.28 8.83
C GLN A 118 4.82 0.64 8.43
N GLU A 119 4.48 1.61 9.27
CA GLU A 119 3.38 2.57 9.07
C GLU A 119 3.53 3.45 7.81
N GLN A 120 4.75 3.61 7.29
CA GLN A 120 5.03 4.45 6.12
C GLN A 120 5.17 3.64 4.81
N ARG A 121 5.17 2.31 4.91
CA ARG A 121 5.37 1.42 3.74
C ARG A 121 4.18 1.46 2.78
N PHE A 122 2.97 1.59 3.31
CA PHE A 122 1.73 1.64 2.52
C PHE A 122 1.72 2.86 1.57
N ASP A 123 1.93 4.06 2.11
CA ASP A 123 1.87 5.32 1.36
C ASP A 123 2.82 5.32 0.16
N ILE A 124 4.09 4.93 0.36
CA ILE A 124 5.07 4.96 -0.72
C ILE A 124 4.76 3.93 -1.83
N ARG A 125 4.19 2.77 -1.46
CA ARG A 125 3.76 1.74 -2.41
C ARG A 125 2.61 2.25 -3.27
N VAL A 126 1.58 2.84 -2.67
CA VAL A 126 0.43 3.39 -3.40
C VAL A 126 0.85 4.53 -4.32
N LEU A 127 1.69 5.46 -3.83
CA LEU A 127 2.21 6.55 -4.65
C LEU A 127 3.03 6.05 -5.84
N GLY A 128 3.93 5.08 -5.61
CA GLY A 128 4.74 4.47 -6.66
C GLY A 128 3.90 3.71 -7.69
N LEU A 129 2.95 2.89 -7.25
CA LEU A 129 2.04 2.16 -8.13
C LEU A 129 1.15 3.12 -8.94
N GLY A 130 0.59 4.15 -8.32
CA GLY A 130 -0.20 5.18 -8.99
C GLY A 130 0.60 5.88 -10.08
N LEU A 131 1.87 6.23 -9.81
CA LEU A 131 2.74 6.85 -10.81
C LEU A 131 3.02 5.88 -11.96
N LEU A 132 3.34 4.61 -11.67
CA LEU A 132 3.56 3.61 -12.71
C LEU A 132 2.33 3.43 -13.60
N ILE A 133 1.12 3.38 -13.01
CA ILE A 133 -0.14 3.28 -13.77
C ILE A 133 -0.29 4.47 -14.71
N ASN A 134 -0.15 5.71 -14.22
CA ASN A 134 -0.23 6.92 -15.06
C ASN A 134 0.81 6.89 -16.20
N LEU A 135 2.00 6.35 -15.93
CA LEU A 135 3.06 6.24 -16.93
C LEU A 135 2.75 5.21 -18.00
N VAL A 136 2.10 4.09 -17.67
CA VAL A 136 1.90 2.98 -18.61
C VAL A 136 0.51 2.93 -19.26
N GLU A 137 -0.49 3.62 -18.71
CA GLU A 137 -1.88 3.53 -19.14
C GLU A 137 -2.02 3.79 -20.65
N TYR A 138 -1.40 4.87 -21.15
CA TYR A 138 -1.50 5.27 -22.56
C TYR A 138 -0.16 5.19 -23.33
N SER A 139 1.00 5.18 -22.64
CA SER A 139 2.30 5.19 -23.32
C SER A 139 2.86 3.78 -23.57
N ALA A 140 2.83 3.36 -24.83
CA ALA A 140 3.44 2.09 -25.27
C ALA A 140 4.95 2.03 -25.02
N ARG A 141 5.65 3.17 -25.12
CA ARG A 141 7.10 3.25 -24.84
C ARG A 141 7.39 3.00 -23.36
N ASN A 142 6.57 3.56 -22.47
CA ASN A 142 6.72 3.35 -21.03
C ASN A 142 6.38 1.91 -20.65
N ARG A 143 5.33 1.32 -21.25
CA ARG A 143 5.02 -0.11 -21.12
C ARG A 143 6.22 -0.98 -21.51
N HIS A 144 6.78 -0.75 -22.69
CA HIS A 144 7.95 -1.48 -23.18
C HIS A 144 9.17 -1.31 -22.26
N CYS A 145 9.37 -0.11 -21.71
CA CYS A 145 10.43 0.15 -20.76
C CYS A 145 10.25 -0.72 -19.50
N LEU A 146 9.06 -0.65 -18.87
CA LEU A 146 8.78 -1.36 -17.61
C LEU A 146 8.86 -2.89 -17.76
N VAL A 147 8.31 -3.47 -18.83
CA VAL A 147 8.28 -4.95 -18.98
C VAL A 147 9.65 -5.57 -19.19
N ASN A 148 10.61 -4.80 -19.70
CA ASN A 148 12.00 -5.24 -19.92
C ASN A 148 12.93 -4.90 -18.75
N MET A 149 12.40 -4.34 -17.65
CA MET A 149 13.19 -4.08 -16.46
C MET A 149 13.41 -5.34 -15.63
N GLU A 150 14.49 -5.31 -14.87
CA GLU A 150 14.80 -6.29 -13.84
C GLU A 150 14.93 -5.57 -12.49
N THR A 151 14.63 -6.29 -11.41
CA THR A 151 14.69 -5.82 -10.02
C THR A 151 15.24 -6.92 -9.12
N SER A 152 15.53 -6.60 -7.86
CA SER A 152 16.10 -7.54 -6.88
C SER A 152 15.01 -8.35 -6.18
N CYS A 153 15.17 -9.66 -6.02
CA CYS A 153 14.17 -10.59 -5.44
C CYS A 153 13.76 -10.37 -3.95
N SER A 154 14.13 -9.28 -3.27
CA SER A 154 13.84 -9.06 -1.84
C SER A 154 12.99 -7.80 -1.64
N PHE A 155 11.68 -8.03 -1.49
CA PHE A 155 10.65 -6.98 -1.47
C PHE A 155 10.08 -6.68 -0.08
N ASP A 156 10.14 -7.64 0.84
CA ASP A 156 9.86 -7.48 2.26
C ASP A 156 10.85 -8.30 3.09
N SER A 157 11.22 -7.81 4.28
CA SER A 157 12.14 -8.51 5.19
C SER A 157 11.56 -9.80 5.79
N PHE A 158 10.29 -10.10 5.52
CA PHE A 158 9.53 -11.22 6.09
C PHE A 158 9.60 -12.53 5.29
N CYS A 159 10.34 -12.59 4.17
CA CYS A 159 10.49 -13.81 3.36
C CYS A 159 11.36 -14.91 3.99
N LEU A 160 11.53 -14.93 5.32
CA LEU A 160 12.23 -16.01 6.02
C LEU A 160 11.22 -16.93 6.70
N GLY A 161 10.67 -17.85 5.91
CA GLY A 161 9.80 -18.93 6.38
C GLY A 161 9.85 -20.15 5.45
N GLU A 162 10.77 -21.07 5.78
CA GLU A 162 10.77 -22.51 5.49
C GLU A 162 11.13 -23.03 4.07
N ALA A 163 12.40 -23.48 4.00
CA ALA A 163 12.95 -24.65 3.31
C ALA A 163 12.85 -24.78 1.76
N GLU A 164 13.98 -24.56 1.08
CA GLU A 164 14.92 -25.65 0.74
C GLU A 164 16.23 -25.07 0.18
N GLU A 165 17.33 -25.78 0.43
CA GLU A 165 18.68 -25.46 -0.05
C GLU A 165 18.73 -25.19 -1.55
N SER A 166 18.82 -23.92 -1.93
CA SER A 166 19.52 -23.52 -3.14
C SER A 166 20.34 -22.27 -2.87
N ILE A 167 21.63 -22.53 -2.63
CA ILE A 167 22.79 -21.70 -2.96
C ILE A 167 22.43 -20.28 -3.44
N SER A 168 22.71 -19.30 -2.57
CA SER A 168 23.10 -17.93 -2.89
C SER A 168 23.18 -17.57 -4.38
N THR A 169 22.08 -17.04 -4.91
CA THR A 169 22.13 -16.09 -6.02
C THR A 169 21.36 -14.85 -5.59
N SER A 170 22.08 -13.74 -5.48
CA SER A 170 21.51 -12.41 -5.68
C SER A 170 20.91 -12.40 -7.08
N GLY A 171 19.66 -12.85 -7.19
CA GLY A 171 18.97 -13.01 -8.46
C GLY A 171 18.34 -11.69 -8.86
N GLN A 172 18.61 -11.25 -10.07
CA GLN A 172 17.75 -10.28 -10.74
C GLN A 172 16.48 -11.01 -11.20
N MET A 173 15.33 -10.35 -11.10
CA MET A 173 14.01 -10.85 -11.44
C MET A 173 13.34 -9.87 -12.40
N ALA A 174 12.62 -10.39 -13.39
CA ALA A 174 11.85 -9.55 -14.30
C ALA A 174 10.79 -8.73 -13.55
N ALA A 175 10.60 -7.46 -13.93
CA ALA A 175 9.66 -6.56 -13.26
C ALA A 175 8.23 -7.10 -13.23
N VAL A 176 7.76 -7.72 -14.32
CA VAL A 176 6.41 -8.33 -14.38
C VAL A 176 6.28 -9.48 -13.37
N GLN A 177 7.31 -10.32 -13.24
CA GLN A 177 7.33 -11.40 -12.26
C GLN A 177 7.27 -10.84 -10.83
N ALA A 178 8.07 -9.82 -10.54
CA ALA A 178 8.09 -9.16 -9.23
C ALA A 178 6.74 -8.54 -8.87
N LEU A 179 6.06 -7.90 -9.84
CA LEU A 179 4.72 -7.34 -9.65
C LEU A 179 3.66 -8.43 -9.41
N VAL A 180 3.73 -9.57 -10.13
CA VAL A 180 2.82 -10.70 -9.85
C VAL A 180 3.07 -11.28 -8.46
N GLN A 181 4.33 -11.40 -8.03
CA GLN A 181 4.65 -11.84 -6.68
C GLN A 181 4.14 -10.87 -5.62
N LEU A 182 4.37 -9.56 -5.79
CA LEU A 182 3.83 -8.53 -4.90
C LEU A 182 2.31 -8.65 -4.79
N PHE A 183 1.61 -8.79 -5.92
CA PHE A 183 0.15 -8.97 -5.92
C PHE A 183 -0.27 -10.19 -5.08
N LEU A 184 0.31 -11.36 -5.33
CA LEU A 184 -0.05 -12.60 -4.62
C LEU A 184 0.30 -12.54 -3.13
N GLU A 185 1.42 -11.92 -2.77
CA GLU A 185 1.82 -11.74 -1.37
C GLU A 185 0.85 -10.83 -0.63
N ARG A 186 0.46 -9.70 -1.25
CA ARG A 186 -0.50 -8.77 -0.64
C ARG A 186 -1.89 -9.35 -0.55
N GLU A 187 -2.32 -10.08 -1.57
CA GLU A 187 -3.62 -10.77 -1.59
C GLU A 187 -3.73 -11.77 -0.42
N ARG A 188 -2.72 -12.63 -0.24
CA ARG A 188 -2.68 -13.57 0.91
C ARG A 188 -2.59 -12.86 2.25
N ALA A 189 -1.78 -11.80 2.34
CA ALA A 189 -1.65 -11.02 3.57
C ALA A 189 -2.99 -10.39 3.99
N ALA A 190 -3.75 -9.87 3.01
CA ALA A 190 -5.08 -9.33 3.24
C ALA A 190 -6.07 -10.40 3.73
N GLN A 191 -6.07 -11.60 3.11
CA GLN A 191 -6.93 -12.72 3.54
C GLN A 191 -6.60 -13.19 4.97
N LEU A 192 -5.31 -13.25 5.31
CA LEU A 192 -4.87 -13.63 6.65
C LEU A 192 -5.28 -12.59 7.69
N ALA A 193 -5.10 -11.29 7.38
CA ALA A 193 -5.52 -10.20 8.24
C ALA A 193 -7.04 -10.18 8.45
N GLU A 194 -7.83 -10.43 7.41
CA GLU A 194 -9.29 -10.57 7.48
C GLU A 194 -9.69 -11.73 8.41
N SER A 195 -9.07 -12.90 8.23
CA SER A 195 -9.34 -14.09 9.04
C SER A 195 -9.03 -13.86 10.52
N GLN A 196 -7.90 -13.20 10.82
CA GLN A 196 -7.51 -12.84 12.19
C GLN A 196 -8.49 -11.86 12.84
N THR A 197 -8.96 -10.86 12.10
CA THR A 197 -9.99 -9.94 12.59
C THR A 197 -11.31 -10.68 12.85
N ASP A 198 -11.72 -11.58 11.96
CA ASP A 198 -12.95 -12.37 12.11
C ASP A 198 -12.92 -13.32 13.31
N GLU A 199 -11.77 -13.89 13.63
CA GLU A 199 -11.57 -14.71 14.83
C GLU A 199 -11.71 -13.86 16.10
N LEU A 200 -11.05 -12.70 16.17
CA LEU A 200 -11.15 -11.78 17.32
C LEU A 200 -12.59 -11.30 17.55
N ILE A 201 -13.34 -11.00 16.49
CA ILE A 201 -14.74 -10.58 16.60
C ILE A 201 -15.64 -11.70 17.13
N LYS A 202 -15.35 -12.97 16.81
CA LYS A 202 -16.12 -14.12 17.29
C LYS A 202 -15.78 -14.51 18.72
N GLU A 203 -14.53 -14.29 19.14
CA GLU A 203 -14.04 -14.58 20.49
C GLU A 203 -14.42 -13.50 21.51
N ALA A 204 -14.73 -12.27 21.06
CA ALA A 204 -15.26 -11.22 21.91
C ALA A 204 -16.54 -11.74 22.62
N PRO A 205 -16.57 -11.80 23.96
CA PRO A 205 -17.72 -12.32 24.68
C PRO A 205 -18.95 -11.49 24.32
N THR A 206 -20.04 -12.15 23.94
CA THR A 206 -21.35 -11.50 23.90
C THR A 206 -21.56 -10.85 25.26
N ALA A 207 -21.56 -9.51 25.30
CA ALA A 207 -21.73 -8.70 26.49
C ALA A 207 -22.61 -9.43 27.49
N GLN A 208 -22.01 -9.90 28.60
CA GLN A 208 -22.79 -10.50 29.65
C GLN A 208 -23.80 -9.44 30.05
N HIS A 209 -25.08 -9.76 29.83
CA HIS A 209 -26.20 -8.92 30.21
C HIS A 209 -25.96 -8.53 31.66
N ASP A 210 -25.75 -7.24 31.92
CA ASP A 210 -25.42 -6.75 33.26
C ASP A 210 -26.49 -7.25 34.25
N GLN A 211 -26.12 -8.21 35.10
CA GLN A 211 -26.99 -8.72 36.17
C GLN A 211 -26.80 -7.91 37.46
N SER A 212 -26.29 -6.68 37.39
CA SER A 212 -25.97 -5.84 38.56
C SER A 212 -27.18 -5.37 39.37
N GLY A 213 -28.42 -5.60 38.92
CA GLY A 213 -29.60 -5.28 39.71
C GLY A 213 -30.91 -5.87 39.21
N GLU A 214 -31.91 -5.87 40.09
CA GLU A 214 -33.32 -6.16 39.77
C GLU A 214 -34.19 -4.93 40.05
N TRP A 215 -35.20 -4.73 39.22
CA TRP A 215 -36.25 -3.75 39.49
C TRP A 215 -37.21 -4.29 40.55
N GLN A 216 -37.32 -3.60 41.68
CA GLN A 216 -38.28 -3.95 42.72
C GLN A 216 -39.32 -2.83 42.88
N GLU A 217 -40.59 -3.20 42.89
CA GLU A 217 -41.70 -2.28 43.10
C GLU A 217 -42.18 -2.40 44.56
N THR A 218 -41.93 -1.35 45.35
CA THR A 218 -42.38 -1.28 46.73
C THR A 218 -43.38 -0.15 46.85
N SER A 219 -44.64 -0.48 47.17
CA SER A 219 -45.69 0.51 47.48
C SER A 219 -45.95 1.56 46.38
N GLY A 220 -45.80 1.19 45.11
CA GLY A 220 -46.17 2.02 43.95
C GLY A 220 -45.05 2.91 43.39
N GLU A 221 -43.82 2.79 43.90
CA GLU A 221 -42.62 3.38 43.30
C GLU A 221 -41.65 2.26 42.88
N ILE A 222 -41.18 2.33 41.63
CA ILE A 222 -40.24 1.36 41.03
C ILE A 222 -38.83 1.85 41.34
N GLN A 223 -38.05 1.06 42.09
CA GLN A 223 -36.69 1.40 42.49
C GLN A 223 -35.69 0.35 41.99
N TRP A 224 -34.60 0.81 41.37
CA TRP A 224 -33.44 -0.04 41.06
C TRP A 224 -32.69 -0.37 42.34
N VAL A 225 -32.45 -1.65 42.60
CA VAL A 225 -31.61 -2.11 43.71
C VAL A 225 -30.37 -2.77 43.11
N SER A 226 -29.21 -2.14 43.31
CA SER A 226 -27.91 -2.72 42.93
C SER A 226 -27.42 -3.65 44.04
N THR A 227 -26.94 -4.85 43.67
CA THR A 227 -26.28 -5.74 44.63
C THR A 227 -24.88 -5.19 44.90
N GLU A 228 -24.53 -4.85 46.15
CA GLU A 228 -23.19 -4.34 46.48
C GLU A 228 -22.13 -5.35 46.03
N LYS A 229 -21.33 -4.96 45.02
CA LYS A 229 -20.23 -5.77 44.49
C LYS A 229 -19.06 -5.74 45.49
N PRO A 230 -18.37 -6.86 45.76
CA PRO A 230 -17.19 -6.88 46.62
C PRO A 230 -16.05 -6.04 46.00
N GLU A 231 -15.17 -5.42 46.81
CA GLU A 231 -14.05 -4.57 46.33
C GLU A 231 -13.13 -5.27 45.29
N ASN A 232 -13.07 -6.61 45.28
CA ASN A 232 -12.35 -7.41 44.28
C ASN A 232 -13.04 -7.47 42.90
N ALA A 233 -14.31 -7.07 42.78
CA ALA A 233 -15.08 -7.09 41.54
C ALA A 233 -14.79 -5.84 40.68
N GLU A 234 -14.54 -4.68 41.30
CA GLU A 234 -14.17 -3.45 40.57
C GLU A 234 -12.79 -3.59 39.88
N GLU A 235 -11.81 -4.21 40.55
CA GLU A 235 -10.51 -4.52 39.93
C GLU A 235 -10.61 -5.59 38.83
N LYS A 236 -11.61 -6.48 38.91
CA LYS A 236 -11.83 -7.52 37.92
C LYS A 236 -12.55 -6.97 36.69
N GLU A 237 -13.58 -6.13 36.89
CA GLU A 237 -14.27 -5.40 35.83
C GLU A 237 -13.32 -4.47 35.09
N LYS A 238 -12.46 -3.74 35.81
CA LYS A 238 -11.46 -2.88 35.15
C LYS A 238 -10.44 -3.66 34.32
N LYS A 239 -10.05 -4.87 34.76
CA LYS A 239 -9.18 -5.75 33.97
C LYS A 239 -9.88 -6.34 32.75
N GLU A 240 -11.15 -6.71 32.89
CA GLU A 240 -11.98 -7.20 31.78
C GLU A 240 -12.21 -6.08 30.75
N GLU A 241 -12.48 -4.84 31.19
CA GLU A 241 -12.57 -3.66 30.32
C GLU A 241 -11.23 -3.35 29.61
N GLU A 242 -10.11 -3.41 30.32
CA GLU A 242 -8.77 -3.22 29.73
C GLU A 242 -8.43 -4.32 28.72
N GLU A 243 -8.83 -5.57 28.97
CA GLU A 243 -8.63 -6.71 28.05
C GLU A 243 -9.50 -6.56 26.79
N GLU A 244 -10.78 -6.19 26.94
CA GLU A 244 -11.68 -5.89 25.81
C GLU A 244 -11.18 -4.70 24.96
N GLU A 245 -10.67 -3.63 25.60
CA GLU A 245 -10.10 -2.48 24.88
C GLU A 245 -8.84 -2.86 24.09
N LEU A 246 -8.00 -3.75 24.65
CA LEU A 246 -6.82 -4.27 23.95
C LEU A 246 -7.22 -5.14 22.74
N ASP A 247 -8.21 -6.00 22.87
CA ASP A 247 -8.70 -6.85 21.78
C ASP A 247 -9.36 -6.04 20.66
N LEU A 248 -10.13 -5.00 21.01
CA LEU A 248 -10.71 -4.09 20.03
C LEU A 248 -9.62 -3.33 19.24
N ASN A 249 -8.61 -2.81 19.94
CA ASN A 249 -7.48 -2.13 19.31
C ASN A 249 -6.72 -3.06 18.36
N LYS A 250 -6.53 -4.32 18.75
CA LYS A 250 -5.88 -5.33 17.92
C LYS A 250 -6.71 -5.65 16.67
N ALA A 251 -8.02 -5.85 16.82
CA ALA A 251 -8.93 -6.08 15.70
C ALA A 251 -8.92 -4.90 14.71
N LEU A 252 -8.88 -3.66 15.22
CA LEU A 252 -8.81 -2.44 14.40
C LEU A 252 -7.49 -2.35 13.61
N GLN A 253 -6.36 -2.71 14.23
CA GLN A 253 -5.07 -2.76 13.56
C GLN A 253 -5.04 -3.81 12.44
N HIS A 254 -5.58 -5.01 12.69
CA HIS A 254 -5.68 -6.06 11.66
C HIS A 254 -6.62 -5.64 10.52
N ALA A 255 -7.74 -4.98 10.81
CA ALA A 255 -8.65 -4.45 9.80
C ALA A 255 -7.98 -3.36 8.96
N GLY A 256 -7.22 -2.44 9.58
CA GLY A 256 -6.42 -1.44 8.88
C GLY A 256 -5.39 -2.08 7.95
N LYS A 257 -4.66 -3.08 8.43
CA LYS A 257 -3.68 -3.83 7.63
C LYS A 257 -4.32 -4.58 6.46
N HIS A 258 -5.46 -5.21 6.68
CA HIS A 258 -6.25 -5.83 5.61
C HIS A 258 -6.56 -4.82 4.49
N MET A 259 -7.02 -3.62 4.85
CA MET A 259 -7.30 -2.57 3.88
C MET A 259 -6.05 -2.13 3.11
N GLU A 260 -4.92 -1.93 3.80
CA GLU A 260 -3.65 -1.57 3.16
C GLU A 260 -3.21 -2.62 2.12
N ASP A 261 -3.21 -3.89 2.52
CA ASP A 261 -2.80 -5.00 1.66
C ASP A 261 -3.77 -5.16 0.47
N CYS A 262 -5.08 -5.06 0.68
CA CYS A 262 -6.10 -5.05 -0.39
C CYS A 262 -5.89 -3.91 -1.40
N ILE A 263 -5.60 -2.70 -0.93
CA ILE A 263 -5.38 -1.54 -1.80
C ILE A 263 -4.10 -1.73 -2.63
N VAL A 264 -2.99 -2.15 -2.01
CA VAL A 264 -1.73 -2.39 -2.74
C VAL A 264 -1.90 -3.53 -3.76
N ALA A 265 -2.58 -4.62 -3.40
CA ALA A 265 -2.90 -5.69 -4.32
C ALA A 265 -3.73 -5.18 -5.51
N SER A 266 -4.74 -4.35 -5.25
CA SER A 266 -5.61 -3.79 -6.29
C SER A 266 -4.87 -2.87 -7.26
N TYR A 267 -4.04 -1.96 -6.77
CA TYR A 267 -3.20 -1.11 -7.63
C TYR A 267 -2.18 -1.93 -8.42
N THR A 268 -1.61 -2.98 -7.83
CA THR A 268 -0.69 -3.89 -8.53
C THR A 268 -1.41 -4.66 -9.63
N ALA A 269 -2.61 -5.17 -9.36
CA ALA A 269 -3.46 -5.85 -10.34
C ALA A 269 -3.88 -4.91 -11.48
N LEU A 270 -4.19 -3.65 -11.16
CA LEU A 270 -4.53 -2.62 -12.15
C LEU A 270 -3.34 -2.33 -13.06
N LEU A 271 -2.14 -2.16 -12.49
CA LEU A 271 -0.90 -1.97 -13.25
C LEU A 271 -0.63 -3.15 -14.19
N LEU A 272 -0.69 -4.38 -13.69
CA LEU A 272 -0.54 -5.60 -14.50
C LEU A 272 -1.59 -5.68 -15.61
N GLY A 273 -2.84 -5.29 -15.31
CA GLY A 273 -3.92 -5.21 -16.28
C GLY A 273 -3.66 -4.20 -17.40
N CYS A 274 -3.17 -3.00 -17.06
CA CYS A 274 -2.74 -2.00 -18.04
C CYS A 274 -1.60 -2.50 -18.94
N LEU A 275 -0.67 -3.30 -18.40
CA LEU A 275 0.38 -3.94 -19.20
C LEU A 275 -0.18 -5.01 -20.15
N CYS A 276 -1.25 -5.70 -19.75
CA CYS A 276 -1.88 -6.77 -20.54
C CYS A 276 -2.74 -6.25 -21.70
N GLN A 277 -3.55 -5.20 -21.50
CA GLN A 277 -4.55 -4.71 -22.46
C GLN A 277 -4.05 -4.50 -23.90
N GLU A 278 -2.76 -4.19 -24.05
CA GLU A 278 -2.15 -3.80 -25.33
C GLU A 278 -1.06 -4.78 -25.79
N SER A 279 -0.90 -5.94 -25.12
CA SER A 279 0.17 -6.90 -25.44
C SER A 279 -0.19 -8.35 -25.04
N PRO A 280 -0.47 -9.23 -26.01
CA PRO A 280 -0.73 -10.66 -25.73
C PRO A 280 0.52 -11.38 -25.18
N ILE A 281 1.71 -10.84 -25.44
CA ILE A 281 2.96 -11.34 -24.85
C ILE A 281 2.93 -11.12 -23.34
N ASN A 282 2.50 -9.94 -22.88
CA ASN A 282 2.42 -9.64 -21.45
C ASN A 282 1.36 -10.52 -20.76
N VAL A 283 0.22 -10.79 -21.42
CA VAL A 283 -0.78 -11.75 -20.92
C VAL A 283 -0.15 -13.12 -20.69
N THR A 284 0.65 -13.61 -21.64
CA THR A 284 1.33 -14.91 -21.52
C THR A 284 2.34 -14.92 -20.37
N THR A 285 3.11 -13.85 -20.23
CA THR A 285 4.07 -13.68 -19.13
C THR A 285 3.37 -13.66 -17.77
N VAL A 286 2.33 -12.85 -17.60
CA VAL A 286 1.56 -12.79 -16.35
C VAL A 286 0.92 -14.14 -16.03
N ARG A 287 0.33 -14.81 -17.03
CA ARG A 287 -0.25 -16.14 -16.88
C ARG A 287 0.76 -17.17 -16.37
N THR A 288 2.01 -17.08 -16.81
CA THR A 288 3.07 -18.02 -16.39
C THR A 288 3.38 -17.91 -14.90
N TYR A 289 3.19 -16.72 -14.31
CA TYR A 289 3.49 -16.46 -12.90
C TYR A 289 2.25 -16.52 -11.99
N LEU A 290 1.04 -16.51 -12.55
CA LEU A 290 -0.19 -16.68 -11.78
C LEU A 290 -0.44 -18.15 -11.41
N PRO A 291 -0.99 -18.45 -10.22
CA PRO A 291 -1.41 -19.80 -9.86
C PRO A 291 -2.41 -20.34 -10.89
N ASN A 292 -2.13 -21.52 -11.45
CA ASN A 292 -2.94 -22.14 -12.51
C ASN A 292 -3.12 -21.29 -13.79
N GLY A 293 -2.41 -20.16 -13.92
CA GLY A 293 -2.63 -19.20 -15.00
C GLY A 293 -4.02 -18.55 -14.97
N ASP A 294 -4.65 -18.47 -13.79
CA ASP A 294 -6.01 -17.96 -13.62
C ASP A 294 -6.01 -16.47 -13.26
N PHE A 295 -6.62 -15.64 -14.12
CA PHE A 295 -6.76 -14.20 -13.91
C PHE A 295 -7.94 -13.84 -12.99
N SER A 296 -8.79 -14.80 -12.61
CA SER A 296 -9.96 -14.57 -11.76
C SER A 296 -9.60 -13.82 -10.47
N ILE A 297 -8.52 -14.23 -9.81
CA ILE A 297 -8.00 -13.62 -8.57
C ILE A 297 -7.75 -12.11 -8.71
N MET A 298 -7.22 -11.66 -9.86
CA MET A 298 -7.01 -10.24 -10.14
C MET A 298 -8.35 -9.53 -10.41
N THR A 299 -9.23 -10.14 -11.20
CA THR A 299 -10.53 -9.54 -11.54
C THR A 299 -11.44 -9.39 -10.32
N GLU A 300 -11.46 -10.37 -9.42
CA GLU A 300 -12.24 -10.32 -8.19
C GLU A 300 -11.72 -9.22 -7.25
N MET A 301 -10.40 -9.11 -7.10
CA MET A 301 -9.77 -8.04 -6.34
C MET A 301 -10.13 -6.66 -6.92
N LEU A 302 -10.02 -6.49 -8.25
CA LEU A 302 -10.36 -5.23 -8.92
C LEU A 302 -11.85 -4.88 -8.84
N LYS A 303 -12.76 -5.86 -8.84
CA LYS A 303 -14.20 -5.64 -8.63
C LYS A 303 -14.50 -5.13 -7.22
N LYS A 304 -13.89 -5.76 -6.19
CA LYS A 304 -13.98 -5.29 -4.80
C LYS A 304 -13.42 -3.87 -4.67
N PHE A 305 -12.27 -3.61 -5.29
CA PHE A 305 -11.64 -2.29 -5.32
C PHE A 305 -12.51 -1.23 -5.99
N LEU A 306 -13.09 -1.52 -7.15
CA LEU A 306 -13.98 -0.59 -7.84
C LEU A 306 -15.21 -0.27 -6.98
N SER A 307 -15.78 -1.28 -6.33
CA SER A 307 -16.89 -1.08 -5.39
C SER A 307 -16.48 -0.18 -4.20
N PHE A 308 -15.29 -0.39 -3.64
CA PHE A 308 -14.73 0.44 -2.58
C PHE A 308 -14.48 1.89 -3.02
N MET A 309 -13.91 2.10 -4.20
CA MET A 309 -13.66 3.45 -4.74
C MET A 309 -14.96 4.21 -5.03
N ASN A 310 -16.02 3.50 -5.41
CA ASN A 310 -17.35 4.08 -5.56
C ASN A 310 -17.95 4.50 -4.22
N LEU A 311 -17.73 3.71 -3.16
CA LEU A 311 -18.22 4.02 -1.81
C LEU A 311 -17.50 5.24 -1.20
N THR A 312 -16.20 5.37 -1.44
CA THR A 312 -15.37 6.46 -0.90
C THR A 312 -15.42 7.75 -1.72
N CYS A 313 -16.11 7.76 -2.86
CA CYS A 313 -16.15 8.88 -3.81
C CYS A 313 -14.75 9.38 -4.23
N ALA A 314 -13.73 8.52 -4.14
CA ALA A 314 -12.33 8.90 -4.30
C ALA A 314 -11.86 8.93 -5.77
N VAL A 315 -12.64 8.37 -6.70
CA VAL A 315 -12.26 8.27 -8.13
C VAL A 315 -13.30 8.96 -9.01
N GLY A 316 -12.82 9.81 -9.93
CA GLY A 316 -13.66 10.41 -10.95
C GLY A 316 -14.19 9.40 -11.97
N THR A 317 -15.21 9.78 -12.74
CA THR A 317 -15.86 8.89 -13.72
C THR A 317 -14.90 8.28 -14.76
N THR A 318 -13.80 8.96 -15.10
CA THR A 318 -12.77 8.46 -16.02
C THR A 318 -11.99 7.30 -15.43
N GLY A 319 -11.54 7.41 -14.17
CA GLY A 319 -10.79 6.36 -13.48
C GLY A 319 -11.63 5.10 -13.27
N GLN A 320 -12.92 5.27 -12.91
CA GLN A 320 -13.87 4.14 -12.82
C GLN A 320 -13.99 3.39 -14.13
N LYS A 321 -14.12 4.11 -15.27
CA LYS A 321 -14.18 3.49 -16.60
C LYS A 321 -12.88 2.76 -16.96
N SER A 322 -11.72 3.32 -16.60
CA SER A 322 -10.43 2.68 -16.87
C SER A 322 -10.32 1.35 -16.12
N ILE A 323 -10.67 1.33 -14.82
CA ILE A 323 -10.70 0.10 -14.00
C ILE A 323 -11.67 -0.92 -14.59
N SER A 324 -12.90 -0.52 -14.94
CA SER A 324 -13.89 -1.43 -15.56
C SER A 324 -13.39 -2.03 -16.88
N ARG A 325 -12.73 -1.23 -17.73
CA ARG A 325 -12.12 -1.70 -18.98
C ARG A 325 -11.01 -2.73 -18.72
N VAL A 326 -10.22 -2.54 -17.65
CA VAL A 326 -9.19 -3.51 -17.23
C VAL A 326 -9.82 -4.81 -16.78
N ILE A 327 -10.86 -4.75 -15.94
CA ILE A 327 -11.59 -5.93 -15.49
C ILE A 327 -12.14 -6.71 -16.68
N GLU A 328 -12.88 -6.03 -17.57
CA GLU A 328 -13.47 -6.66 -18.76
C GLU A 328 -12.40 -7.34 -19.62
N TYR A 329 -11.25 -6.71 -19.84
CA TYR A 329 -10.17 -7.34 -20.62
C TYR A 329 -9.61 -8.60 -19.95
N LEU A 330 -9.35 -8.54 -18.64
CA LEU A 330 -8.78 -9.66 -17.90
C LEU A 330 -9.75 -10.84 -17.75
N GLU A 331 -11.07 -10.61 -17.73
CA GLU A 331 -12.08 -11.67 -17.74
C GLU A 331 -12.05 -12.51 -19.03
N HIS A 332 -11.49 -11.97 -20.12
CA HIS A 332 -11.33 -12.67 -21.40
C HIS A 332 -9.94 -13.29 -21.59
N CYS A 333 -9.06 -13.20 -20.58
CA CYS A 333 -7.72 -13.81 -20.59
C CYS A 333 -7.76 -15.19 -19.93
#